data_AF-A0A0S8J1C4-F1
#
_entry.id   AF-A0A0S8J1C4-F1
#
_cell.length_a   1.000
_cell.length_b   1.000
_cell.length_c   1.000
_cell.angle_alpha   90.00
_cell.angle_beta   90.00
_cell.angle_gamma   90.00
#
_symmetry.space_group_name_H-M   'P 1'
#
loop_
_entity.id
_entity.type
_entity.pdbx_description
1 polymer ?
#
loop_
_entity_poly.entity_id
_entity_poly.type
_entity_poly.pdbx_seq_one_letter_code
_entity_poly.pdbx_strand_id
1 'polypeptide(L)'
;MSGKDLMTVPCLTLNYKSVYEQKTGTGYGKALMQAAEEEAKKAGKKGIAVLCYDHDFWFMPASFFKRLGYEEIQRDKDTVIVWKSFGDAQPPKLHKSKFVPQKFSDKIAVDVIWNPMCMTSIVEINNIREVCEEYKDKVVLREFNAGDVGFLKRYEISRGIFFNSIPKCWGYEAPKEEVKKVIEDLLKKQA
;
A
#
# COMPACT_ATOMS: atom_id res chain seq x y z
N MET A 1 -5.25 -0.55 -7.17
CA MET A 1 -5.78 -1.15 -8.41
C MET A 1 -7.30 -1.09 -8.42
N SER A 2 -7.93 -1.15 -9.58
CA SER A 2 -9.39 -1.21 -9.71
C SER A 2 -9.82 -2.11 -10.87
N GLY A 3 -10.86 -2.91 -10.66
CA GLY A 3 -11.51 -3.72 -11.69
C GLY A 3 -12.98 -3.94 -11.32
N LYS A 4 -13.75 -4.59 -12.21
CA LYS A 4 -15.18 -4.87 -12.01
C LYS A 4 -15.40 -6.36 -11.84
N ASP A 5 -16.28 -6.74 -10.91
CA ASP A 5 -16.65 -8.12 -10.62
C ASP A 5 -15.48 -9.02 -10.17
N LEU A 6 -14.44 -8.41 -9.60
CA LEU A 6 -13.26 -9.11 -9.06
C LEU A 6 -13.23 -9.05 -7.54
N MET A 7 -12.66 -10.08 -6.92
CA MET A 7 -12.10 -9.99 -5.57
C MET A 7 -10.65 -9.50 -5.66
N THR A 8 -10.19 -8.72 -4.68
CA THR A 8 -8.83 -8.20 -4.66
C THR A 8 -8.06 -8.67 -3.44
N VAL A 9 -6.84 -9.14 -3.65
CA VAL A 9 -5.83 -9.37 -2.61
C VAL A 9 -4.81 -8.23 -2.71
N PRO A 10 -4.87 -7.23 -1.84
CA PRO A 10 -4.02 -6.04 -1.91
C PRO A 10 -2.59 -6.30 -1.44
N CYS A 11 -2.41 -7.29 -0.56
CA CYS A 11 -1.13 -7.83 -0.18
C CYS A 11 -1.32 -9.27 0.33
N LEU A 12 -0.30 -10.11 0.18
CA LEU A 12 -0.24 -11.42 0.82
C LEU A 12 1.16 -11.61 1.41
N THR A 13 1.21 -11.93 2.69
CA THR A 13 2.44 -12.24 3.41
C THR A 13 2.17 -13.38 4.40
N LEU A 14 3.21 -14.05 4.85
CA LEU A 14 3.15 -14.98 5.98
C LEU A 14 3.42 -14.22 7.29
N ASN A 15 3.26 -14.88 8.44
CA ASN A 15 3.70 -14.27 9.70
C ASN A 15 5.19 -13.88 9.62
N TYR A 16 5.55 -12.78 10.30
CA TYR A 16 6.89 -12.21 10.22
C TYR A 16 7.99 -13.22 10.56
N LYS A 17 7.78 -14.08 11.56
CA LYS A 17 8.75 -15.13 11.92
C LYS A 17 9.06 -16.02 10.71
N SER A 18 8.04 -16.48 9.98
CA SER A 18 8.23 -17.33 8.81
C SER A 18 8.91 -16.61 7.66
N VAL A 19 8.64 -15.30 7.49
CA VAL A 19 9.31 -14.46 6.49
C VAL A 19 10.80 -14.29 6.83
N TYR A 20 11.13 -13.94 8.07
CA TYR A 20 12.52 -13.76 8.50
C TYR A 20 13.32 -15.06 8.55
N GLU A 21 12.66 -16.20 8.84
CA GLU A 21 13.26 -17.53 8.75
C GLU A 21 13.32 -18.07 7.31
N GLN A 22 12.88 -17.29 6.31
CA GLN A 22 12.81 -17.68 4.89
C GLN A 22 12.12 -19.04 4.67
N LYS A 23 11.07 -19.31 5.45
CA LYS A 23 10.33 -20.58 5.35
C LYS A 23 9.52 -20.62 4.06
N THR A 24 9.95 -21.48 3.14
CA THR A 24 9.28 -21.75 1.87
C THR A 24 8.76 -23.18 1.81
N GLY A 25 7.93 -23.50 0.81
CA GLY A 25 7.46 -24.88 0.58
C GLY A 25 6.45 -25.43 1.59
N THR A 26 5.96 -24.62 2.54
CA THR A 26 5.01 -25.06 3.59
C THR A 26 3.58 -25.33 3.10
N GLY A 27 3.24 -24.91 1.88
CA GLY A 27 1.89 -25.03 1.32
C GLY A 27 0.89 -23.97 1.80
N TYR A 28 1.20 -23.18 2.84
CA TYR A 28 0.27 -22.20 3.40
C TYR A 28 -0.20 -21.14 2.41
N GLY A 29 0.70 -20.56 1.63
CA GLY A 29 0.32 -19.58 0.61
C GLY A 29 -0.64 -20.16 -0.43
N LYS A 30 -0.40 -21.42 -0.85
CA LYS A 30 -1.28 -22.10 -1.81
C LYS A 30 -2.67 -22.33 -1.21
N ALA A 31 -2.73 -22.84 0.02
CA ALA A 31 -3.99 -23.06 0.73
C ALA A 31 -4.78 -21.75 0.93
N LEU A 32 -4.11 -20.66 1.30
CA LEU A 32 -4.73 -19.34 1.43
C LEU A 32 -5.31 -18.84 0.11
N MET A 33 -4.57 -18.97 -1.00
CA MET A 33 -5.08 -18.56 -2.30
C MET A 33 -6.23 -19.45 -2.78
N GLN A 34 -6.18 -20.76 -2.54
CA GLN A 34 -7.31 -21.66 -2.85
C GLN A 34 -8.57 -21.25 -2.09
N ALA A 35 -8.46 -20.98 -0.78
CA ALA A 35 -9.58 -20.49 0.01
C ALA A 35 -10.11 -19.13 -0.50
N ALA A 36 -9.22 -18.21 -0.89
CA ALA A 36 -9.61 -16.93 -1.48
C ALA A 36 -10.31 -17.10 -2.85
N GLU A 37 -9.86 -18.02 -3.69
CA GLU A 37 -10.51 -18.35 -4.97
C GLU A 37 -11.91 -18.94 -4.76
N GLU A 38 -12.07 -19.83 -3.78
CA GLU A 38 -13.38 -20.40 -3.41
C GLU A 38 -14.34 -19.32 -2.88
N GLU A 39 -13.86 -18.45 -2.00
CA GLU A 39 -14.66 -17.35 -1.45
C GLU A 39 -15.07 -16.36 -2.54
N ALA A 40 -14.16 -16.02 -3.46
CA ALA A 40 -14.47 -15.18 -4.61
C ALA A 40 -15.59 -15.78 -5.47
N LYS A 41 -15.53 -17.10 -5.75
CA LYS A 41 -16.59 -17.79 -6.50
C LYS A 41 -17.92 -17.81 -5.75
N LYS A 42 -17.92 -18.10 -4.45
CA LYS A 42 -19.13 -18.07 -3.60
C LYS A 42 -19.78 -16.70 -3.58
N ALA A 43 -18.97 -15.63 -3.56
CA ALA A 43 -19.41 -14.25 -3.62
C ALA A 43 -19.82 -13.78 -5.04
N GLY A 44 -19.92 -14.70 -6.02
CA GLY A 44 -20.30 -14.39 -7.40
C GLY A 44 -19.28 -13.55 -8.16
N LYS A 45 -18.03 -13.48 -7.70
CA LYS A 45 -16.94 -12.79 -8.41
C LYS A 45 -16.47 -13.64 -9.57
N LYS A 46 -16.09 -12.97 -10.65
CA LYS A 46 -15.66 -13.59 -11.90
C LYS A 46 -14.14 -13.76 -12.00
N GLY A 47 -13.41 -13.38 -10.97
CA GLY A 47 -11.97 -13.54 -10.91
C GLY A 47 -11.40 -12.93 -9.64
N ILE A 48 -10.10 -13.11 -9.48
CA ILE A 48 -9.33 -12.58 -8.37
C ILE A 48 -8.09 -11.86 -8.91
N ALA A 49 -7.80 -10.70 -8.34
CA ALA A 49 -6.66 -9.88 -8.69
C ALA A 49 -5.77 -9.68 -7.47
N VAL A 50 -4.47 -9.69 -7.68
CA VAL A 50 -3.48 -9.54 -6.63
C VAL A 50 -2.54 -8.40 -6.99
N LEU A 51 -2.31 -7.49 -6.06
CA LEU A 51 -1.20 -6.54 -6.14
C LEU A 51 0.00 -7.18 -5.43
N CYS A 52 1.07 -7.41 -6.17
CA CYS A 52 2.28 -8.06 -5.67
C CYS A 52 3.53 -7.32 -6.16
N TYR A 53 4.70 -7.83 -5.77
CA TYR A 53 5.99 -7.29 -6.17
C TYR A 53 6.79 -8.32 -6.96
N ASP A 54 7.73 -7.85 -7.79
CA ASP A 54 8.56 -8.74 -8.60
C ASP A 54 9.61 -9.49 -7.77
N HIS A 55 10.05 -8.87 -6.67
CA HIS A 55 11.07 -9.38 -5.79
C HIS A 55 10.48 -9.94 -4.50
N ASP A 56 11.22 -10.85 -3.87
CA ASP A 56 10.85 -11.49 -2.61
C ASP A 56 11.25 -10.60 -1.43
N PHE A 57 10.44 -9.60 -1.13
CA PHE A 57 10.60 -8.75 0.04
C PHE A 57 9.27 -8.58 0.76
N TRP A 58 9.17 -9.20 1.93
CA TRP A 58 8.01 -9.26 2.84
C TRP A 58 6.72 -9.86 2.26
N PHE A 59 6.39 -9.61 1.01
CA PHE A 59 5.20 -10.11 0.33
C PHE A 59 5.53 -11.28 -0.59
N MET A 60 4.52 -12.10 -0.87
CA MET A 60 4.62 -13.15 -1.86
C MET A 60 4.94 -12.54 -3.24
N PRO A 61 5.99 -12.99 -3.95
CA PRO A 61 6.40 -12.40 -5.22
C PRO A 61 5.45 -12.80 -6.36
N ALA A 62 5.45 -12.05 -7.46
CA ALA A 62 4.63 -12.35 -8.65
C ALA A 62 4.85 -13.79 -9.17
N SER A 63 6.08 -14.31 -9.08
CA SER A 63 6.42 -15.67 -9.48
C SER A 63 5.64 -16.74 -8.71
N PHE A 64 5.28 -16.49 -7.44
CA PHE A 64 4.46 -17.40 -6.64
C PHE A 64 3.06 -17.54 -7.22
N PHE A 65 2.41 -16.43 -7.55
CA PHE A 65 1.06 -16.44 -8.13
C PHE A 65 1.05 -17.02 -9.56
N LYS A 66 2.09 -16.75 -10.36
CA LYS A 66 2.24 -17.35 -11.69
C LYS A 66 2.24 -18.88 -11.63
N ARG A 67 2.91 -19.48 -10.63
CA ARG A 67 2.87 -20.93 -10.39
C ARG A 67 1.47 -21.47 -10.00
N LEU A 68 0.57 -20.61 -9.55
CA LEU A 68 -0.83 -20.94 -9.25
C LEU A 68 -1.79 -20.69 -10.43
N GLY A 69 -1.26 -20.31 -11.60
CA GLY A 69 -2.02 -20.03 -12.82
C GLY A 69 -2.56 -18.60 -12.90
N TYR A 70 -1.94 -17.65 -12.19
CA TYR A 70 -2.26 -16.23 -12.36
C TYR A 70 -1.42 -15.64 -13.49
N GLU A 71 -2.02 -14.75 -14.26
CA GLU A 71 -1.39 -14.05 -15.37
C GLU A 71 -1.04 -12.62 -14.95
N GLU A 72 0.13 -12.15 -15.38
CA GLU A 72 0.50 -10.75 -15.21
C GLU A 72 -0.21 -9.90 -16.27
N ILE A 73 -0.88 -8.83 -15.83
CA ILE A 73 -1.66 -7.95 -16.73
C ILE A 73 -1.06 -6.56 -16.89
N GLN A 74 -0.34 -6.09 -15.86
CA GLN A 74 0.21 -4.75 -15.80
C GLN A 74 1.32 -4.69 -14.76
N ARG A 75 2.33 -3.88 -15.06
CA ARG A 75 3.50 -3.63 -14.23
C ARG A 75 3.82 -2.14 -14.21
N ASP A 76 4.25 -1.66 -13.05
CA ASP A 76 4.92 -0.37 -12.88
C ASP A 76 6.12 -0.57 -11.95
N LYS A 77 7.32 -0.52 -12.53
CA LYS A 77 8.59 -0.88 -11.85
C LYS A 77 8.47 -2.26 -11.19
N ASP A 78 8.61 -2.31 -9.87
CA ASP A 78 8.55 -3.54 -9.08
C ASP A 78 7.12 -3.91 -8.68
N THR A 79 6.12 -3.05 -8.90
CA THR A 79 4.72 -3.33 -8.58
C THR A 79 4.04 -4.03 -9.75
N VAL A 80 3.44 -5.18 -9.49
CA VAL A 80 2.84 -6.05 -10.49
C VAL A 80 1.40 -6.36 -10.11
N ILE A 81 0.49 -6.32 -11.09
CA ILE A 81 -0.82 -6.94 -10.92
C ILE A 81 -0.82 -8.27 -11.63
N VAL A 82 -1.18 -9.30 -10.88
CA VAL A 82 -1.50 -10.61 -11.42
C VAL A 82 -2.97 -10.92 -11.18
N TRP A 83 -3.60 -11.67 -12.07
CA TRP A 83 -5.01 -12.02 -11.95
C TRP A 83 -5.29 -13.43 -12.43
N LYS A 84 -6.43 -13.97 -12.00
CA LYS A 84 -6.95 -15.25 -12.48
C LYS A 84 -8.45 -15.11 -12.68
N SER A 85 -8.90 -15.29 -13.92
CA SER A 85 -10.32 -15.24 -14.24
C SER A 85 -11.00 -16.59 -14.01
N PHE A 86 -12.25 -16.57 -13.60
CA PHE A 86 -13.14 -17.73 -13.48
C PHE A 86 -14.30 -17.68 -14.50
N GLY A 87 -14.39 -16.59 -15.28
CA GLY A 87 -15.44 -16.37 -16.27
C GLY A 87 -15.14 -15.17 -17.17
N ASP A 88 -16.18 -14.57 -17.76
CA ASP A 88 -16.01 -13.37 -18.60
C ASP A 88 -15.88 -12.11 -17.73
N ALA A 89 -14.63 -11.71 -17.47
CA ALA A 89 -14.24 -10.56 -16.66
C ALA A 89 -13.17 -9.72 -17.37
N GLN A 90 -13.16 -8.42 -17.09
CA GLN A 90 -12.16 -7.50 -17.62
C GLN A 90 -10.98 -7.34 -16.66
N PRO A 91 -9.74 -7.25 -17.16
CA PRO A 91 -8.56 -7.11 -16.32
C PRO A 91 -8.61 -5.82 -15.49
N PRO A 92 -8.21 -5.86 -14.22
CA PRO A 92 -8.08 -4.66 -13.41
C PRO A 92 -6.96 -3.77 -13.95
N LYS A 93 -7.00 -2.50 -13.55
CA LYS A 93 -5.97 -1.51 -13.89
C LYS A 93 -5.18 -1.13 -12.65
N LEU A 94 -3.88 -0.95 -12.84
CA LEU A 94 -3.01 -0.37 -11.83
C LEU A 94 -3.32 1.11 -11.69
N HIS A 95 -3.41 1.54 -10.43
CA HIS A 95 -3.66 2.92 -10.07
C HIS A 95 -2.40 3.74 -10.32
N LYS A 96 -2.58 4.95 -10.85
CA LYS A 96 -1.51 5.95 -10.98
C LYS A 96 -1.88 7.15 -10.14
N SER A 97 -1.07 7.45 -9.12
CA SER A 97 -1.36 8.56 -8.21
C SER A 97 -1.62 9.86 -8.97
N LYS A 98 -2.76 10.48 -8.69
CA LYS A 98 -3.15 11.82 -9.14
C LYS A 98 -3.12 12.83 -7.98
N PHE A 99 -2.61 12.42 -6.82
CA PHE A 99 -2.50 13.26 -5.65
C PHE A 99 -1.39 14.28 -5.84
N VAL A 100 -1.69 15.54 -5.51
CA VAL A 100 -0.73 16.65 -5.57
C VAL A 100 -0.40 17.08 -4.14
N PRO A 101 0.79 16.73 -3.63
CA PRO A 101 1.17 17.07 -2.26
C PRO A 101 1.51 18.56 -2.14
N GLN A 102 1.23 19.15 -0.98
CA GLN A 102 1.40 20.58 -0.72
C GLN A 102 2.74 20.90 -0.09
N LYS A 103 3.07 22.19 -0.19
CA LYS A 103 4.18 22.85 0.48
C LYS A 103 3.74 24.25 0.89
N PHE A 104 4.05 24.64 2.11
CA PHE A 104 3.82 26.00 2.60
C PHE A 104 5.14 26.79 2.63
N SER A 105 5.06 28.11 2.61
CA SER A 105 6.24 28.98 2.65
C SER A 105 6.82 29.11 4.06
N ASP A 106 5.96 29.09 5.07
CA ASP A 106 6.25 29.40 6.48
C ASP A 106 6.17 28.17 7.40
N LYS A 107 5.70 27.03 6.88
CA LYS A 107 5.47 25.80 7.64
C LYS A 107 5.90 24.58 6.85
N ILE A 108 6.07 23.46 7.54
CA ILE A 108 6.25 22.16 6.91
C ILE A 108 4.87 21.53 6.68
N ALA A 109 4.54 21.27 5.43
CA ALA A 109 3.38 20.44 5.09
C ALA A 109 3.74 18.96 5.27
N VAL A 110 2.94 18.23 6.04
CA VAL A 110 3.03 16.76 6.17
C VAL A 110 1.73 16.18 5.62
N ASP A 111 1.76 15.69 4.39
CA ASP A 111 0.61 15.04 3.77
C ASP A 111 0.69 13.53 4.00
N VAL A 112 -0.36 12.96 4.59
CA VAL A 112 -0.43 11.53 4.86
C VAL A 112 -1.70 10.94 4.24
N ILE A 113 -1.51 10.05 3.28
CA ILE A 113 -2.56 9.19 2.75
C ILE A 113 -2.44 7.85 3.47
N TRP A 114 -3.50 7.45 4.17
CA TRP A 114 -3.55 6.20 4.93
C TRP A 114 -4.77 5.36 4.56
N ASN A 115 -4.68 4.04 4.73
CA ASN A 115 -5.77 3.12 4.45
C ASN A 115 -6.03 2.17 5.64
N PRO A 116 -7.25 2.10 6.17
CA PRO A 116 -7.58 1.30 7.35
C PRO A 116 -7.41 -0.21 7.17
N MET A 117 -7.37 -0.68 5.93
CA MET A 117 -7.16 -2.10 5.64
C MET A 117 -5.73 -2.58 5.95
N CYS A 118 -4.76 -1.67 6.06
CA CYS A 118 -3.35 -2.00 6.32
C CYS A 118 -2.95 -1.56 7.72
N MET A 119 -2.62 -2.52 8.61
CA MET A 119 -2.17 -2.21 9.98
C MET A 119 -0.92 -1.33 10.01
N THR A 120 0.05 -1.54 9.10
CA THR A 120 1.22 -0.67 8.94
C THR A 120 0.80 0.77 8.68
N SER A 121 -0.23 0.99 7.85
CA SER A 121 -0.75 2.32 7.57
C SER A 121 -1.41 2.99 8.78
N ILE A 122 -2.04 2.20 9.67
CA ILE A 122 -2.66 2.70 10.91
C ILE A 122 -1.58 3.10 11.94
N VAL A 123 -0.57 2.25 12.13
CA VAL A 123 0.55 2.58 13.03
C VAL A 123 1.29 3.82 12.52
N GLU A 124 1.50 3.90 11.21
CA GLU A 124 2.15 5.04 10.56
C GLU A 124 1.44 6.37 10.77
N ILE A 125 0.12 6.44 10.55
CA ILE A 125 -0.62 7.69 10.77
C ILE A 125 -0.63 8.09 12.26
N ASN A 126 -0.69 7.12 13.18
CA ASN A 126 -0.61 7.41 14.62
C ASN A 126 0.76 7.97 15.01
N ASN A 127 1.85 7.38 14.51
CA ASN A 127 3.19 7.92 14.74
C ASN A 127 3.34 9.34 14.21
N ILE A 128 2.83 9.62 13.00
CA ILE A 128 2.93 10.95 12.40
C ILE A 128 2.08 11.97 13.17
N ARG A 129 0.87 11.62 13.61
CA ARG A 129 0.04 12.49 14.45
C ARG A 129 0.77 12.92 15.72
N GLU A 130 1.30 11.94 16.46
CA GLU A 130 2.04 12.22 17.70
C GLU A 130 3.23 13.13 17.45
N VAL A 131 4.03 12.84 16.40
CA VAL A 131 5.20 13.66 16.09
C VAL A 131 4.81 15.07 15.62
N CYS A 132 3.80 15.22 14.75
CA CYS A 132 3.38 16.53 14.27
C CYS A 132 2.88 17.43 15.41
N GLU A 133 2.20 16.86 16.40
CA GLU A 133 1.74 17.58 17.59
C GLU A 133 2.91 18.20 18.39
N GLU A 134 4.09 17.56 18.41
CA GLU A 134 5.29 18.10 19.08
C GLU A 134 5.78 19.42 18.45
N TYR A 135 5.53 19.64 17.16
CA TYR A 135 6.01 20.82 16.41
C TYR A 135 4.94 21.91 16.20
N LYS A 136 3.71 21.70 16.69
CA LYS A 136 2.63 22.68 16.78
C LYS A 136 2.47 23.54 15.51
N ASP A 137 2.71 24.85 15.63
CA ASP A 137 2.50 25.86 14.61
C ASP A 137 3.49 25.80 13.44
N LYS A 138 4.60 25.07 13.58
CA LYS A 138 5.63 24.89 12.55
C LYS A 138 5.28 23.81 11.52
N VAL A 139 4.33 22.94 11.84
CA VAL A 139 3.92 21.80 11.01
C VAL A 139 2.42 21.85 10.73
N VAL A 140 2.03 21.54 9.50
CA VAL A 140 0.63 21.36 9.11
C VAL A 140 0.43 19.93 8.65
N LEU A 141 -0.23 19.12 9.49
CA LEU A 141 -0.62 17.76 9.15
C LEU A 141 -1.91 17.76 8.30
N ARG A 142 -1.84 17.17 7.12
CA ARG A 142 -2.97 16.97 6.20
C ARG A 142 -3.21 15.49 5.98
N GLU A 143 -4.26 14.97 6.59
CA GLU A 143 -4.58 13.56 6.55
C GLU A 143 -5.65 13.24 5.51
N PHE A 144 -5.48 12.11 4.82
CA PHE A 144 -6.41 11.62 3.82
C PHE A 144 -6.67 10.13 3.99
N ASN A 145 -7.93 9.77 4.24
CA ASN A 145 -8.35 8.38 4.37
C ASN A 145 -8.64 7.76 3.00
N ALA A 146 -7.73 6.93 2.49
CA ALA A 146 -7.89 6.17 1.25
C ALA A 146 -8.72 4.88 1.39
N GLY A 147 -9.28 4.61 2.57
CA GLY A 147 -10.42 3.71 2.74
C GLY A 147 -11.72 4.31 2.20
N ASP A 148 -11.79 5.65 2.05
CA ASP A 148 -12.88 6.29 1.33
C ASP A 148 -12.79 5.97 -0.18
N VAL A 149 -13.84 5.36 -0.71
CA VAL A 149 -13.89 4.91 -2.11
C VAL A 149 -13.86 6.10 -3.07
N GLY A 150 -14.43 7.25 -2.69
CA GLY A 150 -14.40 8.48 -3.48
C GLY A 150 -12.98 9.04 -3.59
N PHE A 151 -12.25 9.12 -2.47
CA PHE A 151 -10.86 9.52 -2.42
C PHE A 151 -9.97 8.60 -3.26
N LEU A 152 -10.07 7.28 -3.03
CA LEU A 152 -9.26 6.29 -3.76
C LEU A 152 -9.52 6.32 -5.27
N LYS A 153 -10.78 6.50 -5.70
CA LYS A 153 -11.12 6.64 -7.13
C LYS A 153 -10.60 7.94 -7.72
N ARG A 154 -10.66 9.04 -6.98
CA ARG A 154 -10.24 10.36 -7.45
C ARG A 154 -8.72 10.46 -7.58
N TYR A 155 -8.00 9.99 -6.57
CA TYR A 155 -6.57 10.21 -6.45
C TYR A 155 -5.72 8.99 -6.75
N GLU A 156 -6.30 7.79 -6.83
CA GLU A 156 -5.61 6.56 -7.22
C GLU A 156 -4.32 6.30 -6.40
N ILE A 157 -4.39 6.59 -5.11
CA ILE A 157 -3.31 6.35 -4.14
C ILE A 157 -3.91 5.80 -2.85
N SER A 158 -3.33 4.72 -2.34
CA SER A 158 -3.81 4.04 -1.11
C SER A 158 -2.93 4.29 0.11
N ARG A 159 -1.68 4.71 -0.08
CA ARG A 159 -0.73 5.01 0.99
C ARG A 159 0.34 5.98 0.47
N GLY A 160 0.75 6.95 1.27
CA GLY A 160 1.85 7.84 0.93
C GLY A 160 2.09 8.90 1.99
N ILE A 161 3.37 9.27 2.18
CA ILE A 161 3.77 10.37 3.07
C ILE A 161 4.59 11.35 2.25
N PHE A 162 4.28 12.63 2.41
CA PHE A 162 5.02 13.71 1.77
C PHE A 162 5.36 14.79 2.78
N PHE A 163 6.62 15.24 2.77
CA PHE A 163 7.07 16.39 3.54
C PHE A 163 7.42 17.50 2.55
N ASN A 164 6.69 18.62 2.57
CA ASN A 164 6.86 19.72 1.60
C ASN A 164 6.90 19.24 0.15
N SER A 165 5.90 18.47 -0.25
CA SER A 165 5.77 17.81 -1.56
C SER A 165 6.79 16.71 -1.88
N ILE A 166 7.77 16.43 -1.01
CA ILE A 166 8.78 15.39 -1.24
C ILE A 166 8.29 14.06 -0.64
N PRO A 167 8.14 12.99 -1.45
CA PRO A 167 7.70 11.70 -0.95
C PRO A 167 8.74 11.07 -0.03
N LYS A 168 8.28 10.40 1.02
CA LYS A 168 9.11 9.57 1.90
C LYS A 168 8.41 8.23 2.13
N CYS A 169 9.14 7.15 1.90
CA CYS A 169 8.67 5.79 2.12
C CYS A 169 9.77 5.01 2.84
N TRP A 170 9.46 4.45 4.00
CA TRP A 170 10.36 3.56 4.74
C TRP A 170 10.17 2.09 4.37
N GLY A 171 9.16 1.76 3.57
CA GLY A 171 8.75 0.37 3.27
C GLY A 171 7.88 -0.25 4.36
N TYR A 172 8.21 0.02 5.63
CA TYR A 172 7.42 -0.29 6.83
C TYR A 172 6.78 0.97 7.41
N GLU A 173 6.21 0.91 8.61
CA GLU A 173 5.61 2.06 9.29
C GLU A 173 6.65 3.16 9.57
N ALA A 174 6.30 4.42 9.30
CA ALA A 174 7.19 5.55 9.60
C ALA A 174 7.59 5.59 11.09
N PRO A 175 8.88 5.43 11.44
CA PRO A 175 9.34 5.50 12.83
C PRO A 175 9.27 6.93 13.35
N LYS A 176 8.84 7.12 14.59
CA LYS A 176 8.71 8.45 15.21
C LYS A 176 10.02 9.26 15.12
N GLU A 177 11.14 8.66 15.52
CA GLU A 177 12.45 9.32 15.50
C GLU A 177 12.90 9.73 14.09
N GLU A 178 12.60 8.92 13.08
CA GLU A 178 12.92 9.24 11.69
C GLU A 178 12.01 10.35 11.13
N VAL A 179 10.72 10.36 11.52
CA VAL A 179 9.80 11.45 11.18
C VAL A 179 10.26 12.76 11.81
N LYS A 180 10.65 12.74 13.10
CA LYS A 180 11.22 13.90 13.81
C LYS A 180 12.43 14.46 13.09
N LYS A 181 13.38 13.58 12.76
CA LYS A 181 14.60 13.96 12.03
C LYS A 181 14.29 14.63 10.69
N VAL A 182 13.35 14.09 9.92
CA VAL A 182 12.93 14.71 8.64
C VAL A 182 12.36 16.11 8.86
N ILE A 183 11.51 16.30 9.88
CA ILE A 183 10.93 17.61 10.21
C ILE A 183 12.03 18.59 10.64
N GLU A 184 12.91 18.18 11.55
CA GLU A 184 14.01 19.03 12.04
C GLU A 184 14.98 19.45 10.93
N ASP A 185 15.33 18.54 10.04
CA ASP A 185 16.20 18.83 8.90
C ASP A 185 15.53 19.81 7.92
N LEU A 186 14.20 19.77 7.79
CA LEU A 186 13.45 20.74 7.00
C LEU A 186 13.35 22.10 7.69
N LEU A 187 13.15 22.14 9.01
CA LEU A 187 13.12 23.39 9.77
C LEU A 187 14.47 24.11 9.70
N LYS A 188 15.60 23.37 9.81
CA LYS A 188 16.95 23.93 9.68
C LYS A 188 17.21 24.54 8.29
N LYS A 189 16.53 24.07 7.25
CA LYS A 189 16.65 24.60 5.88
C LYS A 189 15.74 25.80 5.62
N GLN A 190 14.76 26.04 6.49
CA GLN A 190 13.85 27.19 6.43
C GLN A 190 14.33 28.37 7.29
N ALA A 191 15.22 28.12 8.25
CA ALA A 191 15.92 29.13 9.05
C ALA A 191 17.10 29.75 8.30
#